data_AF-A0A944GA08-F1
#
_entry.id   AF-A0A944GA08-F1
#
_cell.length_a   1.000
_cell.length_b   1.000
_cell.length_c   1.000
_cell.angle_alpha   90.00
_cell.angle_beta   90.00
_cell.angle_gamma   90.00
#
_symmetry.space_group_name_H-M   'P 1'
#
loop_
_entity.id
_entity.type
_entity.pdbx_description
1 polymer ?
#
loop_
_entity_poly.entity_id
_entity_poly.type
_entity_poly.pdbx_seq_one_letter_code
_entity_poly.pdbx_strand_id
1 'polypeptide(L)'
;MENMINGYEYVNLGLPSGTLWASYDIGATKVGEFGDFFMWGEVEPKDPDGDWNDDDHKYIIDDEFVKYNDRDKKRTLDPEDDAATVLWGKDWKIPSYTDWRELMMFCELGMKDNSIVFVGPNGNELHFPKYLYEVYEDSDFSCSWWSSELDESDDDVVYFYVDKDKDEDPECDVFTCHRACLIPIRAVSKIRADLNYVLPDEDETEEESTDDTYEEPSSSSFSINNEDKAGYDTPKENVSDSSSTKFEDNYSRKNTYIKDGYEKEKTSSLSYILFAIAILMLMFAFFNL
;
A
#
# COMPACT_ATOMS: atom_id res chain seq x y z
N MET A 1 3.37 -13.88 -18.11
CA MET A 1 3.21 -12.42 -18.24
C MET A 1 3.49 -11.85 -16.88
N GLU A 2 4.36 -10.84 -16.79
CA GLU A 2 4.60 -10.11 -15.56
C GLU A 2 3.34 -9.30 -15.23
N ASN A 3 2.86 -9.36 -13.99
CA ASN A 3 1.67 -8.63 -13.54
C ASN A 3 2.04 -7.15 -13.35
N MET A 4 2.09 -6.39 -14.44
CA MET A 4 2.58 -5.01 -14.45
C MET A 4 1.54 -4.02 -14.99
N ILE A 5 1.44 -2.84 -14.36
CA ILE A 5 0.70 -1.68 -14.89
C ILE A 5 1.64 -0.48 -14.84
N ASN A 6 1.90 0.12 -16.01
CA ASN A 6 2.83 1.25 -16.16
C ASN A 6 4.23 1.03 -15.55
N GLY A 7 4.72 -0.22 -15.57
CA GLY A 7 6.03 -0.56 -15.03
C GLY A 7 6.06 -0.88 -13.53
N TYR A 8 4.90 -0.94 -12.87
CA TYR A 8 4.77 -1.30 -11.45
C TYR A 8 4.04 -2.63 -11.28
N GLU A 9 4.53 -3.44 -10.36
CA GLU A 9 3.99 -4.78 -10.10
C GLU A 9 2.69 -4.71 -9.29
N TYR A 10 1.73 -5.57 -9.64
CA TYR A 10 0.49 -5.71 -8.88
C TYR A 10 0.21 -7.16 -8.46
N VAL A 11 -0.55 -7.28 -7.37
CA VAL A 11 -1.16 -8.50 -6.86
C VAL A 11 -2.67 -8.45 -7.12
N ASN A 12 -3.17 -9.47 -7.83
CA ASN A 12 -4.60 -9.74 -7.88
C ASN A 12 -4.97 -10.66 -6.72
N LEU A 13 -5.68 -10.15 -5.73
CA LEU A 13 -6.13 -10.93 -4.56
C LEU A 13 -7.43 -11.72 -4.80
N GLY A 14 -8.07 -11.55 -5.96
CA GLY A 14 -9.37 -12.17 -6.23
C GLY A 14 -10.51 -11.49 -5.48
N LEU A 15 -10.37 -10.20 -5.18
CA LEU A 15 -11.40 -9.41 -4.52
C LEU A 15 -12.64 -9.25 -5.43
N PRO A 16 -13.87 -9.21 -4.87
CA PRO A 16 -15.10 -9.06 -5.65
C PRO A 16 -15.13 -7.84 -6.57
N SER A 17 -14.52 -6.72 -6.16
CA SER A 17 -14.41 -5.49 -6.95
C SER A 17 -13.51 -5.61 -8.18
N GLY A 18 -12.63 -6.62 -8.23
CA GLY A 18 -11.54 -6.71 -9.20
C GLY A 18 -10.43 -5.69 -8.97
N THR A 19 -10.35 -5.06 -7.79
CA THR A 19 -9.24 -4.17 -7.43
C THR A 19 -7.92 -4.95 -7.39
N LEU A 20 -6.90 -4.36 -8.02
CA LEU A 20 -5.53 -4.82 -8.03
C LEU A 20 -4.72 -3.97 -7.06
N TRP A 21 -3.87 -4.60 -6.26
CA TRP A 21 -3.04 -3.92 -5.26
C TRP A 21 -1.60 -3.85 -5.73
N ALA A 22 -0.91 -2.74 -5.53
CA ALA A 22 0.53 -2.68 -5.76
C ALA A 22 1.28 -3.69 -4.89
N SER A 23 2.32 -4.34 -5.44
CA SER A 23 3.10 -5.30 -4.65
C SER A 23 3.95 -4.63 -3.55
N TYR A 24 4.21 -3.33 -3.65
CA TYR A 24 5.02 -2.53 -2.74
C TYR A 24 4.52 -1.08 -2.66
N ASP A 25 4.98 -0.33 -1.66
CA ASP A 25 4.60 1.07 -1.43
C ASP A 25 5.26 1.99 -2.48
N ILE A 26 4.68 3.18 -2.70
CA ILE A 26 5.31 4.21 -3.54
C ILE A 26 6.67 4.57 -2.97
N GLY A 27 7.71 4.63 -3.83
CA GLY A 27 9.10 4.91 -3.43
C GLY A 27 9.94 3.64 -3.22
N ALA A 28 9.29 2.49 -2.96
CA ALA A 28 9.98 1.20 -2.87
C ALA A 28 10.24 0.59 -4.26
N THR A 29 11.22 -0.32 -4.34
CA THR A 29 11.57 -1.02 -5.59
C THR A 29 11.22 -2.51 -5.61
N LYS A 30 10.87 -3.07 -4.44
CA LYS A 30 10.49 -4.48 -4.28
C LYS A 30 9.68 -4.69 -3.00
N VAL A 31 9.03 -5.85 -2.92
CA VAL A 31 8.28 -6.30 -1.75
C VAL A 31 9.16 -6.26 -0.50
N GLY A 32 8.60 -5.73 0.60
CA GLY A 32 9.25 -5.67 1.91
C GLY A 32 10.19 -4.47 2.12
N GLU A 33 10.51 -3.71 1.08
CA GLU A 33 11.17 -2.40 1.26
C GLU A 33 10.16 -1.34 1.73
N PHE A 34 10.67 -0.38 2.51
CA PHE A 34 9.91 0.80 2.90
C PHE A 34 9.73 1.73 1.70
N GLY A 35 8.53 2.29 1.59
CA GLY A 35 8.23 3.35 0.65
C GLY A 35 8.66 4.72 1.16
N ASP A 36 8.36 5.71 0.34
CA ASP A 36 8.42 7.11 0.70
C ASP A 36 7.21 7.52 1.55
N PHE A 37 7.34 8.65 2.25
CA PHE A 37 6.27 9.22 3.07
C PHE A 37 5.70 10.47 2.44
N PHE A 38 4.39 10.64 2.61
CA PHE A 38 3.65 11.74 2.02
C PHE A 38 2.76 12.36 3.08
N MET A 39 2.65 13.69 3.07
CA MET A 39 1.48 14.35 3.66
C MET A 39 0.30 14.19 2.71
N TRP A 40 -0.92 14.16 3.24
CA TRP A 40 -2.08 13.83 2.44
C TRP A 40 -2.38 14.90 1.37
N GLY A 41 -2.52 14.46 0.13
CA GLY A 41 -2.72 15.35 -1.01
C GLY A 41 -1.44 16.00 -1.54
N GLU A 42 -0.28 15.81 -0.90
CA GLU A 42 1.03 16.09 -1.49
C GLU A 42 1.45 14.97 -2.46
N VAL A 43 2.26 15.33 -3.45
CA VAL A 43 2.78 14.38 -4.46
C VAL A 43 4.30 14.25 -4.42
N GLU A 44 4.97 15.16 -3.70
CA GLU A 44 6.40 15.09 -3.45
C GLU A 44 6.64 14.42 -2.09
N PRO A 45 7.53 13.42 -2.02
CA PRO A 45 7.80 12.72 -0.78
C PRO A 45 8.54 13.61 0.24
N LYS A 46 8.42 13.24 1.51
CA LYS A 46 9.07 13.91 2.64
C LYS A 46 10.02 12.95 3.33
N ASP A 47 11.18 13.48 3.73
CA ASP A 47 12.13 12.74 4.55
C ASP A 47 11.53 12.55 5.97
N PRO A 48 11.30 11.31 6.45
CA PRO A 48 10.76 11.08 7.79
C PRO A 48 11.68 11.62 8.91
N ASP A 49 12.97 11.82 8.65
CA ASP A 49 13.91 12.42 9.59
C ASP A 49 13.87 13.96 9.59
N GLY A 50 13.08 14.58 8.72
CA GLY A 50 12.90 16.03 8.67
C GLY A 50 12.20 16.61 9.91
N ASP A 51 12.30 17.93 10.05
CA ASP A 51 11.58 18.71 11.08
C ASP A 51 10.34 19.32 10.41
N TRP A 52 9.32 18.49 10.23
CA TRP A 52 8.08 18.86 9.55
C TRP A 52 7.00 19.21 10.57
N ASN A 53 6.20 20.21 10.23
CA ASN A 53 5.03 20.62 11.00
C ASN A 53 3.85 20.92 10.06
N ASP A 54 2.71 21.31 10.64
CA ASP A 54 1.48 21.56 9.88
C ASP A 54 1.66 22.65 8.80
N ASP A 55 2.43 23.70 9.08
CA ASP A 55 2.66 24.81 8.14
C ASP A 55 3.45 24.39 6.88
N ASP A 56 4.09 23.21 6.89
CA ASP A 56 4.82 22.67 5.74
C ASP A 56 3.88 22.01 4.71
N HIS A 57 2.59 21.87 5.02
CA HIS A 57 1.59 21.29 4.13
C HIS A 57 1.13 22.31 3.09
N LYS A 58 1.21 22.01 1.77
CA LYS A 58 0.92 22.97 0.69
C LYS A 58 -0.47 23.63 0.73
N TYR A 59 -1.43 22.97 1.37
CA TYR A 59 -2.80 23.46 1.50
C TYR A 59 -3.10 24.18 2.82
N ILE A 60 -2.13 24.34 3.72
CA ILE A 60 -2.28 25.19 4.90
C ILE A 60 -1.88 26.63 4.54
N ILE A 61 -2.81 27.56 4.72
CA ILE A 61 -2.60 29.00 4.56
C ILE A 61 -3.26 29.70 5.74
N ASP A 62 -2.52 30.53 6.45
CA ASP A 62 -2.99 31.23 7.66
C ASP A 62 -3.65 30.27 8.68
N ASP A 63 -2.97 29.16 8.98
CA ASP A 63 -3.40 28.10 9.90
C ASP A 63 -4.70 27.35 9.49
N GLU A 64 -5.15 27.47 8.23
CA GLU A 64 -6.35 26.79 7.72
C GLU A 64 -6.08 25.98 6.44
N PHE A 65 -6.73 24.82 6.32
CA PHE A 65 -6.77 24.08 5.05
C PHE A 65 -7.65 24.79 4.03
N VAL A 66 -7.06 25.21 2.92
CA VAL A 66 -7.76 25.94 1.84
C VAL A 66 -8.32 25.04 0.73
N LYS A 67 -7.95 23.76 0.71
CA LYS A 67 -8.48 22.74 -0.21
C LYS A 67 -8.94 21.50 0.56
N TYR A 68 -9.92 20.79 0.01
CA TYR A 68 -10.57 19.62 0.59
C TYR A 68 -11.21 19.97 1.93
N ASN A 69 -12.20 20.83 1.90
CA ASN A 69 -12.81 21.38 3.10
C ASN A 69 -14.29 21.65 2.88
N ASP A 70 -14.94 22.12 3.93
CA ASP A 70 -16.35 22.45 3.89
C ASP A 70 -16.72 23.57 2.92
N ARG A 71 -15.76 24.39 2.46
CA ARG A 71 -16.00 25.47 1.50
C ARG A 71 -16.03 24.94 0.07
N ASP A 72 -15.12 24.04 -0.29
CA ASP A 72 -15.06 23.45 -1.64
C ASP A 72 -15.87 22.15 -1.79
N LYS A 73 -16.33 21.56 -0.67
CA LYS A 73 -17.12 20.33 -0.60
C LYS A 73 -16.41 19.12 -1.23
N LYS A 74 -15.08 19.14 -1.29
CA LYS A 74 -14.28 18.00 -1.73
C LYS A 74 -13.78 17.23 -0.51
N ARG A 75 -14.08 15.93 -0.49
CA ARG A 75 -13.61 14.99 0.56
C ARG A 75 -12.79 13.84 -0.01
N THR A 76 -12.46 13.89 -1.29
CA THR A 76 -11.66 12.87 -1.99
C THR A 76 -10.62 13.59 -2.82
N LEU A 77 -9.41 13.03 -2.91
CA LEU A 77 -8.33 13.59 -3.71
C LEU A 77 -8.72 13.76 -5.18
N ASP A 78 -8.42 14.93 -5.72
CA ASP A 78 -8.37 15.14 -7.15
C ASP A 78 -7.13 14.42 -7.73
N PRO A 79 -7.15 14.00 -9.01
CA PRO A 79 -6.03 13.30 -9.65
C PRO A 79 -4.68 14.03 -9.55
N GLU A 80 -4.66 15.37 -9.55
CA GLU A 80 -3.43 16.16 -9.42
C GLU A 80 -2.81 16.16 -8.01
N ASP A 81 -3.55 15.72 -7.00
CA ASP A 81 -3.10 15.61 -5.60
C ASP A 81 -2.98 14.16 -5.12
N ASP A 82 -3.32 13.19 -5.98
CA ASP A 82 -3.14 11.78 -5.71
C ASP A 82 -1.72 11.37 -6.13
N ALA A 83 -0.84 11.17 -5.15
CA ALA A 83 0.56 10.82 -5.41
C ALA A 83 0.73 9.56 -6.26
N ALA A 84 -0.15 8.56 -6.11
CA ALA A 84 -0.10 7.36 -6.95
C ALA A 84 -0.42 7.67 -8.41
N THR A 85 -1.44 8.50 -8.63
CA THR A 85 -1.84 8.96 -9.96
C THR A 85 -0.73 9.78 -10.62
N VAL A 86 -0.13 10.70 -9.89
CA VAL A 86 0.90 11.61 -10.41
C VAL A 86 2.22 10.88 -10.68
N LEU A 87 2.66 10.02 -9.75
CA LEU A 87 3.97 9.36 -9.84
C LEU A 87 3.94 8.10 -10.69
N TRP A 88 2.89 7.26 -10.58
CA TRP A 88 2.80 5.97 -11.26
C TRP A 88 1.83 5.98 -12.46
N GLY A 89 1.10 7.08 -12.65
CA GLY A 89 0.22 7.32 -13.78
C GLY A 89 -1.26 7.03 -13.49
N LYS A 90 -2.14 7.52 -14.36
CA LYS A 90 -3.62 7.57 -14.20
C LYS A 90 -4.36 6.26 -13.91
N ASP A 91 -3.67 5.14 -14.01
CA ASP A 91 -4.24 3.81 -13.74
C ASP A 91 -4.02 3.38 -12.29
N TRP A 92 -3.15 4.09 -11.57
CA TRP A 92 -2.90 3.95 -10.14
C TRP A 92 -3.58 5.09 -9.39
N LYS A 93 -4.06 4.80 -8.19
CA LYS A 93 -4.63 5.78 -7.25
C LYS A 93 -4.31 5.37 -5.82
N ILE A 94 -4.38 6.33 -4.90
CA ILE A 94 -4.42 6.04 -3.47
C ILE A 94 -5.74 5.28 -3.19
N PRO A 95 -5.74 4.22 -2.36
CA PRO A 95 -6.94 3.45 -2.07
C PRO A 95 -8.03 4.32 -1.44
N SER A 96 -9.30 4.02 -1.69
CA SER A 96 -10.42 4.64 -0.97
C SER A 96 -10.69 3.93 0.35
N TYR A 97 -11.57 4.49 1.18
CA TYR A 97 -12.09 3.77 2.35
C TYR A 97 -12.67 2.41 1.95
N THR A 98 -13.40 2.37 0.83
CA THR A 98 -14.04 1.14 0.35
C THR A 98 -13.04 0.09 -0.12
N ASP A 99 -11.91 0.50 -0.70
CA ASP A 99 -10.85 -0.43 -1.12
C ASP A 99 -10.20 -1.09 0.11
N TRP A 100 -9.87 -0.30 1.15
CA TRP A 100 -9.35 -0.83 2.42
C TRP A 100 -10.35 -1.74 3.14
N ARG A 101 -11.63 -1.34 3.21
CA ARG A 101 -12.68 -2.16 3.83
C ARG A 101 -12.89 -3.48 3.12
N GLU A 102 -12.81 -3.51 1.79
CA GLU A 102 -12.92 -4.76 1.03
C GLU A 102 -11.75 -5.70 1.36
N LEU A 103 -10.53 -5.17 1.42
CA LEU A 103 -9.36 -5.94 1.80
C LEU A 103 -9.53 -6.57 3.20
N MET A 104 -9.97 -5.80 4.19
CA MET A 104 -10.26 -6.31 5.55
C MET A 104 -11.36 -7.38 5.59
N MET A 105 -12.38 -7.25 4.74
CA MET A 105 -13.54 -8.14 4.76
C MET A 105 -13.32 -9.46 4.04
N PHE A 106 -12.47 -9.49 3.02
CA PHE A 106 -12.33 -10.63 2.12
C PHE A 106 -10.97 -11.32 2.18
N CYS A 107 -9.95 -10.69 2.77
CA CYS A 107 -8.65 -11.31 2.96
C CYS A 107 -8.48 -11.88 4.37
N GLU A 108 -7.69 -12.95 4.48
CA GLU A 108 -7.19 -13.44 5.76
C GLU A 108 -5.92 -12.68 6.13
N LEU A 109 -5.91 -12.05 7.30
CA LEU A 109 -4.75 -11.34 7.85
C LEU A 109 -3.85 -12.30 8.63
N GLY A 110 -2.55 -12.19 8.45
CA GLY A 110 -1.57 -12.94 9.22
C GLY A 110 -0.15 -12.37 9.11
N MET A 111 0.81 -13.16 9.57
CA MET A 111 2.24 -12.82 9.55
C MET A 111 3.04 -13.88 8.77
N LYS A 112 3.99 -13.43 7.96
CA LYS A 112 4.96 -14.31 7.27
C LYS A 112 6.28 -13.59 7.11
N ASP A 113 7.39 -14.25 7.48
CA ASP A 113 8.75 -13.71 7.35
C ASP A 113 8.90 -12.26 7.86
N ASN A 114 8.31 -11.95 9.03
CA ASN A 114 8.25 -10.61 9.64
C ASN A 114 7.48 -9.53 8.84
N SER A 115 6.70 -9.90 7.82
CA SER A 115 5.80 -9.01 7.11
C SER A 115 4.34 -9.28 7.50
N ILE A 116 3.53 -8.22 7.45
CA ILE A 116 2.07 -8.34 7.50
C ILE A 116 1.63 -8.91 6.15
N VAL A 117 0.77 -9.93 6.17
CA VAL A 117 0.29 -10.58 4.94
C VAL A 117 -1.23 -10.61 4.92
N PHE A 118 -1.79 -10.18 3.80
CA PHE A 118 -3.18 -10.41 3.44
C PHE A 118 -3.25 -11.50 2.39
N VAL A 119 -3.94 -12.60 2.70
CA VAL A 119 -4.19 -13.69 1.76
C VAL A 119 -5.58 -13.51 1.16
N GLY A 120 -5.64 -13.26 -0.15
CA GLY A 120 -6.88 -13.04 -0.87
C GLY A 120 -7.70 -14.32 -1.10
N PRO A 121 -8.99 -14.20 -1.48
CA PRO A 121 -9.85 -15.35 -1.80
C PRO A 121 -9.28 -16.32 -2.85
N ASN A 122 -8.39 -15.85 -3.72
CA ASN A 122 -7.72 -16.69 -4.72
C ASN A 122 -6.40 -17.33 -4.24
N GLY A 123 -6.01 -17.11 -2.99
CA GLY A 123 -4.78 -17.63 -2.38
C GLY A 123 -3.52 -16.81 -2.67
N ASN A 124 -3.62 -15.70 -3.41
CA ASN A 124 -2.48 -14.80 -3.60
C ASN A 124 -2.25 -13.96 -2.33
N GLU A 125 -0.99 -13.58 -2.11
CA GLU A 125 -0.56 -12.87 -0.91
C GLU A 125 -0.16 -11.43 -1.24
N LEU A 126 -0.66 -10.47 -0.47
CA LEU A 126 -0.20 -9.09 -0.46
C LEU A 126 0.61 -8.85 0.81
N HIS A 127 1.85 -8.40 0.65
CA HIS A 127 2.79 -8.22 1.74
C HIS A 127 2.99 -6.72 2.02
N PHE A 128 2.85 -6.35 3.29
CA PHE A 128 3.16 -5.02 3.77
C PHE A 128 4.43 -5.03 4.62
N PRO A 129 5.34 -4.07 4.39
CA PRO A 129 6.54 -3.96 5.22
C PRO A 129 6.13 -3.61 6.66
N LYS A 130 6.87 -4.17 7.62
CA LYS A 130 6.71 -3.87 9.04
C LYS A 130 7.38 -2.52 9.33
N TYR A 131 6.62 -1.44 9.31
CA TYR A 131 7.05 -0.20 9.93
C TYR A 131 7.01 -0.39 11.46
N LEU A 132 8.12 -0.24 12.17
CA LEU A 132 8.07 -0.15 13.62
C LEU A 132 7.62 1.25 14.00
N TYR A 133 6.38 1.36 14.46
CA TYR A 133 5.95 2.46 15.29
C TYR A 133 5.77 1.92 16.72
N GLU A 134 6.67 2.30 17.63
CA GLU A 134 6.45 2.10 19.08
C GLU A 134 5.40 3.12 19.56
N VAL A 135 4.13 2.95 19.16
CA VAL A 135 3.03 3.77 19.72
C VAL A 135 2.81 3.32 21.17
N TYR A 136 2.96 2.00 21.42
CA TYR A 136 2.72 1.33 22.69
C TYR A 136 3.95 0.59 23.17
N GLU A 137 4.23 0.67 24.48
CA GLU A 137 5.29 -0.12 25.13
C GLU A 137 5.06 -1.65 24.97
N ASP A 138 3.81 -2.06 24.70
CA ASP A 138 3.37 -3.45 24.62
C ASP A 138 3.15 -3.98 23.19
N SER A 139 3.19 -3.12 22.16
CA SER A 139 3.03 -3.55 20.76
C SER A 139 4.33 -4.12 20.18
N ASP A 140 4.22 -5.14 19.34
CA ASP A 140 5.31 -5.68 18.53
C ASP A 140 5.58 -4.84 17.27
N PHE A 141 4.52 -4.20 16.75
CA PHE A 141 4.57 -3.12 15.76
C PHE A 141 3.20 -2.50 15.52
N SER A 142 3.20 -1.33 14.88
CA SER A 142 2.03 -0.77 14.22
C SER A 142 2.43 -0.02 12.94
N CYS A 143 1.59 -0.09 11.92
CA CYS A 143 1.84 0.48 10.59
C CYS A 143 0.59 1.19 10.06
N SER A 144 0.77 2.14 9.15
CA SER A 144 -0.34 2.95 8.61
C SER A 144 -0.15 3.25 7.13
N TRP A 145 -1.25 3.33 6.37
CA TRP A 145 -1.26 3.74 4.96
C TRP A 145 -2.43 4.66 4.65
N TRP A 146 -2.22 5.63 3.75
CA TRP A 146 -3.26 6.60 3.41
C TRP A 146 -4.49 6.00 2.71
N SER A 147 -5.66 6.57 3.01
CA SER A 147 -6.82 6.59 2.12
C SER A 147 -6.83 7.87 1.29
N SER A 148 -7.53 7.86 0.17
CA SER A 148 -7.79 9.03 -0.70
C SER A 148 -8.93 9.91 -0.19
N GLU A 149 -9.49 9.63 0.99
CA GLU A 149 -10.73 10.22 1.50
C GLU A 149 -10.55 10.85 2.88
N LEU A 150 -11.20 12.00 3.08
CA LEU A 150 -11.43 12.57 4.40
C LEU A 150 -12.57 11.84 5.08
N ASP A 151 -12.53 11.80 6.42
CA ASP A 151 -13.66 11.33 7.21
C ASP A 151 -14.90 12.21 6.96
N GLU A 152 -16.10 11.70 7.18
CA GLU A 152 -17.32 12.50 6.97
C GLU A 152 -17.61 13.48 8.12
N SER A 153 -17.09 13.21 9.31
CA SER A 153 -17.44 13.90 10.56
C SER A 153 -16.43 14.96 10.96
N ASP A 154 -15.15 14.77 10.63
CA ASP A 154 -14.11 15.77 10.74
C ASP A 154 -13.27 15.84 9.47
N ASP A 155 -12.55 16.96 9.34
CA ASP A 155 -11.68 17.25 8.21
C ASP A 155 -10.37 16.43 8.29
N ASP A 156 -10.29 15.40 9.13
CA ASP A 156 -9.17 14.47 9.19
C ASP A 156 -9.23 13.43 8.06
N VAL A 157 -8.10 12.79 7.81
CA VAL A 157 -7.91 11.83 6.73
C VAL A 157 -8.06 10.42 7.24
N VAL A 158 -8.82 9.62 6.52
CA VAL A 158 -8.93 8.18 6.76
C VAL A 158 -7.59 7.50 6.46
N TYR A 159 -7.11 6.65 7.36
CA TYR A 159 -5.93 5.81 7.11
C TYR A 159 -6.18 4.38 7.57
N PHE A 160 -5.56 3.44 6.85
CA PHE A 160 -5.57 2.04 7.21
C PHE A 160 -4.45 1.76 8.20
N TYR A 161 -4.77 1.02 9.26
CA TYR A 161 -3.85 0.72 10.35
C TYR A 161 -3.78 -0.78 10.58
N VAL A 162 -2.58 -1.28 10.86
CA VAL A 162 -2.36 -2.66 11.30
C VAL A 162 -1.44 -2.62 12.50
N ASP A 163 -1.80 -3.31 13.57
CA ASP A 163 -0.92 -3.57 14.70
C ASP A 163 -0.89 -5.03 15.09
N LYS A 164 0.10 -5.35 15.91
CA LYS A 164 0.22 -6.65 16.55
C LYS A 164 0.70 -6.41 17.96
N ASP A 165 -0.11 -6.80 18.93
CA ASP A 165 0.35 -6.94 20.31
C ASP A 165 1.25 -8.19 20.42
N LYS A 166 2.26 -8.13 21.28
CA LYS A 166 3.32 -9.15 21.44
C LYS A 166 2.81 -10.59 21.46
N ASP A 167 1.66 -10.80 22.09
CA ASP A 167 1.09 -12.12 22.35
C ASP A 167 -0.23 -12.37 21.59
N GLU A 168 -0.64 -11.49 20.68
CA GLU A 168 -1.93 -11.56 19.97
C GLU A 168 -1.76 -11.65 18.45
N ASP A 169 -2.80 -12.10 17.75
CA ASP A 169 -2.80 -12.08 16.28
C ASP A 169 -2.82 -10.62 15.78
N PRO A 170 -2.25 -10.34 14.60
CA PRO A 170 -2.30 -8.98 14.05
C PRO A 170 -3.76 -8.56 13.82
N GLU A 171 -4.06 -7.32 14.18
CA GLU A 171 -5.35 -6.69 13.96
C GLU A 171 -5.20 -5.54 12.97
N CYS A 172 -6.28 -5.22 12.26
CA CYS A 172 -6.32 -4.08 11.38
C CYS A 172 -7.64 -3.32 11.54
N ASP A 173 -7.56 -2.01 11.42
CA ASP A 173 -8.72 -1.13 11.46
C ASP A 173 -8.48 0.12 10.60
N VAL A 174 -9.48 0.99 10.56
CA VAL A 174 -9.43 2.27 9.88
C VAL A 174 -9.67 3.39 10.89
N PHE A 175 -8.78 4.37 10.88
CA PHE A 175 -8.81 5.52 11.78
C PHE A 175 -8.73 6.82 11.00
N THR A 176 -8.76 7.95 11.71
CA THR A 176 -8.56 9.28 11.13
C THR A 176 -7.35 9.96 11.77
N CYS A 177 -6.61 10.76 11.00
CA CYS A 177 -5.55 11.60 11.53
C CYS A 177 -5.35 12.87 10.71
N HIS A 178 -4.56 13.80 11.26
CA HIS A 178 -4.28 15.07 10.63
C HIS A 178 -3.62 14.90 9.24
N ARG A 179 -3.98 15.75 8.28
CA ARG A 179 -3.50 15.66 6.88
C ARG A 179 -1.98 15.83 6.75
N ALA A 180 -1.35 16.52 7.70
CA ALA A 180 0.09 16.75 7.72
C ALA A 180 0.90 15.57 8.30
N CYS A 181 0.25 14.48 8.72
CA CYS A 181 0.97 13.26 9.08
C CYS A 181 1.82 12.76 7.91
N LEU A 182 2.98 12.19 8.22
CA LEU A 182 3.80 11.47 7.23
C LEU A 182 3.42 10.00 7.21
N ILE A 183 2.70 9.56 6.18
CA ILE A 183 2.23 8.17 6.06
C ILE A 183 2.56 7.64 4.65
N PRO A 184 3.00 6.37 4.53
CA PRO A 184 3.30 5.76 3.24
C PRO A 184 2.03 5.45 2.44
N ILE A 185 2.21 5.15 1.16
CA ILE A 185 1.10 4.91 0.22
C ILE A 185 1.27 3.54 -0.43
N ARG A 186 0.26 2.68 -0.27
CA ARG A 186 0.08 1.45 -1.04
C ARG A 186 -0.95 1.70 -2.14
N ALA A 187 -0.51 1.85 -3.39
CA ALA A 187 -1.41 2.18 -4.49
C ALA A 187 -2.33 1.01 -4.89
N VAL A 188 -3.48 1.34 -5.46
CA VAL A 188 -4.40 0.38 -6.09
C VAL A 188 -4.70 0.76 -7.53
N SER A 189 -5.09 -0.23 -8.32
CA SER A 189 -5.58 -0.09 -9.68
C SER A 189 -6.87 -0.89 -9.86
N LYS A 190 -7.58 -0.66 -10.97
CA LYS A 190 -8.72 -1.50 -11.37
C LYS A 190 -8.42 -2.16 -12.68
N ILE A 191 -8.86 -3.42 -12.82
CA ILE A 191 -8.83 -4.12 -14.11
C ILE A 191 -9.60 -3.26 -15.12
N ARG A 192 -8.88 -2.71 -16.09
CA ARG A 192 -9.50 -2.12 -17.27
C ARG A 192 -9.86 -3.25 -18.24
N ALA A 193 -11.02 -3.15 -18.89
CA ALA A 193 -11.49 -4.19 -19.82
C ALA A 193 -10.54 -4.42 -21.01
N ASP A 194 -9.67 -3.47 -21.33
CA ASP A 194 -8.65 -3.53 -22.37
C ASP A 194 -7.37 -4.31 -21.96
N LEU A 195 -7.12 -4.53 -20.66
CA LEU A 195 -6.01 -5.37 -20.20
C LEU A 195 -6.27 -6.89 -20.37
N ASN A 196 -7.51 -7.26 -20.73
CA ASN A 196 -7.91 -8.66 -20.97
C ASN A 196 -7.74 -9.13 -22.43
N TYR A 197 -7.09 -8.36 -23.31
CA TYR A 197 -6.90 -8.74 -24.72
C TYR A 197 -5.46 -8.51 -25.19
N VAL A 198 -4.54 -9.39 -24.78
CA VAL A 198 -3.36 -9.68 -25.59
C VAL A 198 -3.70 -10.94 -26.36
N LEU A 199 -4.21 -10.78 -27.59
CA LEU A 199 -4.24 -11.89 -28.53
C LEU A 199 -2.78 -12.31 -28.76
N PRO A 200 -2.43 -13.60 -28.64
CA PRO A 200 -1.14 -14.06 -29.12
C PRO A 200 -1.05 -13.72 -30.61
N ASP A 201 0.08 -13.15 -31.04
CA ASP A 201 0.34 -12.83 -32.45
C ASP A 201 -0.04 -14.05 -33.30
N GLU A 202 -1.06 -13.91 -34.15
CA GLU A 202 -1.34 -14.90 -35.16
C GLU A 202 -0.13 -14.89 -36.10
N ASP A 203 0.64 -15.99 -36.10
CA ASP A 203 1.65 -16.28 -37.11
C ASP A 203 1.08 -15.88 -38.47
N GLU A 204 1.70 -14.89 -39.12
CA GLU A 204 1.42 -14.56 -40.51
C GLU A 204 1.77 -15.79 -41.35
N THR A 205 0.76 -16.62 -41.62
CA THR A 205 0.84 -17.65 -42.65
C THR A 205 0.90 -16.92 -43.98
N GLU A 206 2.12 -16.72 -44.49
CA GLU A 206 2.35 -16.28 -45.86
C GLU A 206 1.71 -17.29 -46.83
N GLU A 207 0.84 -16.76 -47.70
CA GLU A 207 0.21 -17.52 -48.77
C GLU A 207 1.24 -17.99 -49.80
N GLU A 208 1.19 -19.29 -50.08
CA GLU A 208 2.01 -19.99 -51.07
C GLU A 208 1.66 -19.53 -52.50
N SER A 209 2.64 -19.03 -53.27
CA SER A 209 2.53 -18.98 -54.74
C SER A 209 3.86 -19.23 -55.48
N THR A 210 4.00 -20.50 -55.88
CA THR A 210 4.59 -21.04 -57.13
C THR A 210 5.87 -20.44 -57.76
N ASP A 211 6.88 -21.32 -57.79
CA ASP A 211 7.59 -21.84 -58.98
C ASP A 211 9.04 -21.42 -59.26
N ASP A 212 9.80 -22.49 -59.50
CA ASP A 212 11.02 -22.66 -60.28
C ASP A 212 12.44 -22.35 -59.75
N THR A 213 13.18 -23.47 -59.71
CA THR A 213 14.62 -23.69 -60.03
C THR A 213 15.68 -23.74 -58.91
N TYR A 214 16.07 -24.99 -58.62
CA TYR A 214 17.37 -25.56 -58.22
C TYR A 214 18.58 -24.63 -58.02
N GLU A 215 19.29 -24.77 -56.90
CA GLU A 215 20.64 -25.39 -56.79
C GLU A 215 21.11 -25.45 -55.32
N GLU A 216 21.52 -26.64 -54.83
CA GLU A 216 22.35 -26.76 -53.63
C GLU A 216 23.78 -26.28 -53.93
N PRO A 217 24.49 -25.71 -52.94
CA PRO A 217 25.66 -26.44 -52.49
C PRO A 217 26.02 -26.32 -50.99
N SER A 218 26.38 -27.48 -50.45
CA SER A 218 27.55 -27.78 -49.61
C SER A 218 27.97 -26.85 -48.46
N SER A 219 27.95 -27.44 -47.26
CA SER A 219 28.99 -27.43 -46.22
C SER A 219 30.07 -26.33 -46.23
N SER A 220 30.11 -25.54 -45.16
CA SER A 220 31.40 -25.18 -44.55
C SER A 220 31.27 -25.05 -43.03
N SER A 221 31.93 -25.97 -42.36
CA SER A 221 32.34 -25.89 -40.96
C SER A 221 33.17 -24.63 -40.68
N PHE A 222 32.89 -23.93 -39.58
CA PHE A 222 33.93 -23.24 -38.85
C PHE A 222 33.67 -23.28 -37.34
N SER A 223 34.57 -23.96 -36.64
CA SER A 223 34.64 -24.03 -35.18
C SER A 223 35.69 -23.02 -34.72
N ILE A 224 35.40 -22.23 -33.69
CA ILE A 224 36.42 -21.76 -32.75
C ILE A 224 35.85 -21.87 -31.33
N ASN A 225 36.50 -22.73 -30.55
CA ASN A 225 36.46 -22.75 -29.09
C ASN A 225 37.34 -21.62 -28.55
N ASN A 226 36.95 -20.96 -27.46
CA ASN A 226 37.59 -21.18 -26.16
C ASN A 226 37.02 -20.23 -25.11
N GLU A 227 36.54 -20.86 -24.04
CA GLU A 227 36.81 -20.57 -22.63
C GLU A 227 37.50 -19.24 -22.31
N ASP A 228 36.83 -18.42 -21.50
CA ASP A 228 37.46 -17.80 -20.33
C ASP A 228 36.50 -17.87 -19.14
N LYS A 229 36.85 -18.75 -18.20
CA LYS A 229 36.34 -18.76 -16.83
C LYS A 229 37.13 -17.70 -16.05
N ALA A 230 36.44 -16.71 -15.52
CA ALA A 230 36.93 -15.95 -14.37
C ALA A 230 35.81 -15.92 -13.33
N GLY A 231 36.04 -16.67 -12.25
CA GLY A 231 35.19 -16.64 -11.07
C GLY A 231 35.24 -15.27 -10.41
N TYR A 232 34.08 -14.84 -9.93
CA TYR A 232 34.03 -13.79 -8.93
C TYR A 232 33.52 -14.39 -7.63
N ASP A 233 34.44 -14.37 -6.66
CA ASP A 233 34.22 -14.58 -5.25
C ASP A 233 33.03 -13.77 -4.75
N THR A 234 32.16 -14.44 -4.00
CA THR A 234 31.18 -13.81 -3.13
C THR A 234 31.88 -13.09 -1.97
N PRO A 235 31.67 -11.78 -1.75
CA PRO A 235 31.93 -11.19 -0.45
C PRO A 235 30.74 -11.50 0.46
N LYS A 236 30.96 -12.41 1.43
CA LYS A 236 30.18 -12.42 2.67
C LYS A 236 30.62 -11.20 3.47
N GLU A 237 29.79 -10.16 3.52
CA GLU A 237 29.87 -9.18 4.60
C GLU A 237 28.49 -9.03 5.23
N ASN A 238 28.45 -9.34 6.53
CA ASN A 238 27.36 -9.04 7.44
C ASN A 238 27.18 -7.52 7.47
N VAL A 239 26.13 -7.01 6.81
CA VAL A 239 25.64 -5.66 7.07
C VAL A 239 24.65 -5.77 8.22
N SER A 240 25.11 -5.46 9.43
CA SER A 240 24.25 -5.20 10.57
C SER A 240 23.44 -3.94 10.30
N ASP A 241 22.16 -4.11 9.93
CA ASP A 241 20.95 -3.58 10.58
C ASP A 241 21.00 -2.22 11.31
N SER A 242 21.81 -1.26 10.86
CA SER A 242 21.95 0.06 11.50
C SER A 242 21.18 1.20 10.82
N SER A 243 20.62 0.95 9.64
CA SER A 243 19.82 1.93 8.87
C SER A 243 18.31 1.73 9.07
N SER A 244 17.86 0.47 9.11
CA SER A 244 16.52 0.02 9.53
C SER A 244 16.21 0.50 10.94
N THR A 245 17.06 0.19 11.90
CA THR A 245 16.89 0.57 13.32
C THR A 245 16.81 2.08 13.54
N LYS A 246 17.58 2.89 12.79
CA LYS A 246 17.51 4.36 12.88
C LYS A 246 16.24 4.95 12.27
N PHE A 247 15.71 4.30 11.23
CA PHE A 247 14.46 4.69 10.57
C PHE A 247 13.25 4.36 11.45
N GLU A 248 13.24 3.17 12.04
CA GLU A 248 12.24 2.69 13.01
C GLU A 248 12.17 3.58 14.27
N ASP A 249 13.33 3.95 14.83
CA ASP A 249 13.45 4.80 16.02
C ASP A 249 12.95 6.24 15.80
N ASN A 250 13.10 6.79 14.58
CA ASN A 250 12.75 8.18 14.28
C ASN A 250 11.31 8.34 13.81
N TYR A 251 10.79 7.38 13.03
CA TYR A 251 9.39 7.38 12.60
C TYR A 251 8.43 7.31 13.80
N SER A 252 8.75 6.48 14.80
CA SER A 252 7.99 6.35 16.06
C SER A 252 7.88 7.64 16.89
N ARG A 253 8.87 8.55 16.82
CA ARG A 253 8.93 9.74 17.70
C ARG A 253 8.22 10.97 17.18
N LYS A 254 7.89 11.04 15.88
CA LYS A 254 7.58 12.33 15.21
C LYS A 254 6.13 12.50 14.74
N ASN A 255 5.28 11.48 14.78
CA ASN A 255 3.90 11.57 14.27
C ASN A 255 2.85 11.53 15.41
N THR A 256 2.93 12.49 16.34
CA THR A 256 2.05 12.58 17.53
C THR A 256 0.56 12.51 17.20
N TYR A 257 0.15 13.05 16.05
CA TYR A 257 -1.23 13.06 15.60
C TYR A 257 -1.83 11.66 15.35
N ILE A 258 -1.01 10.69 14.91
CA ILE A 258 -1.47 9.31 14.71
C ILE A 258 -1.85 8.69 16.06
N LYS A 259 -1.00 8.92 17.08
CA LYS A 259 -1.25 8.45 18.44
C LYS A 259 -2.52 9.08 19.03
N ASP A 260 -2.67 10.39 18.92
CA ASP A 260 -3.82 11.11 19.47
C ASP A 260 -5.14 10.70 18.78
N GLY A 261 -5.12 10.53 17.45
CA GLY A 261 -6.28 10.05 16.67
C GLY A 261 -6.74 8.65 17.10
N TYR A 262 -5.80 7.73 17.31
CA TYR A 262 -6.12 6.40 17.83
C TYR A 262 -6.70 6.46 19.26
N GLU A 263 -6.11 7.23 20.19
CA GLU A 263 -6.62 7.31 21.56
C GLU A 263 -8.06 7.87 21.60
N LYS A 264 -8.39 8.82 20.73
CA LYS A 264 -9.75 9.36 20.53
C LYS A 264 -10.73 8.29 20.02
N GLU A 265 -10.34 7.47 19.05
CA GLU A 265 -11.20 6.43 18.49
C GLU A 265 -11.34 5.20 19.41
N LYS A 266 -10.26 4.79 20.11
CA LYS A 266 -10.29 3.72 21.11
C LYS A 266 -11.23 4.06 22.27
N THR A 267 -11.20 5.30 22.75
CA THR A 267 -12.14 5.75 23.79
C THR A 267 -13.57 5.80 23.28
N SER A 268 -13.79 6.16 22.01
CA SER A 268 -15.10 6.16 21.36
C SER A 268 -15.67 4.75 21.19
N SER A 269 -14.89 3.79 20.67
CA SER A 269 -15.31 2.39 20.50
C SER A 269 -15.63 1.70 21.83
N LEU A 270 -14.81 1.92 22.88
CA LEU A 270 -15.09 1.47 24.24
C LEU A 270 -16.41 2.05 24.78
N SER A 271 -16.68 3.33 24.50
CA SER A 271 -17.93 3.98 24.90
C SER A 271 -19.16 3.36 24.21
N TYR A 272 -19.05 3.01 22.93
CA TYR A 272 -20.11 2.31 22.18
C TYR A 272 -20.35 0.90 22.71
N ILE A 273 -19.30 0.14 23.03
CA ILE A 273 -19.41 -1.20 23.61
C ILE A 273 -20.09 -1.13 24.97
N LEU A 274 -19.69 -0.21 25.84
CA LEU A 274 -20.32 -0.01 27.15
C LEU A 274 -21.79 0.39 27.03
N PHE A 275 -22.13 1.24 26.05
CA PHE A 275 -23.52 1.63 25.77
C PHE A 275 -24.35 0.44 25.26
N ALA A 276 -23.80 -0.38 24.36
CA ALA A 276 -24.47 -1.60 23.87
C ALA A 276 -24.68 -2.62 25.00
N ILE A 277 -23.70 -2.81 25.88
CA ILE A 277 -23.82 -3.66 27.07
C ILE A 277 -24.91 -3.12 28.01
N ALA A 278 -24.96 -1.81 28.25
CA ALA A 278 -25.98 -1.19 29.08
C ALA A 278 -27.40 -1.38 28.51
N ILE A 279 -27.57 -1.26 27.19
CA ILE A 279 -28.83 -1.56 26.50
C ILE A 279 -29.21 -3.03 26.69
N LEU A 280 -28.28 -3.96 26.49
CA LEU A 280 -28.51 -5.39 26.71
C LEU A 280 -28.91 -5.68 28.18
N MET A 281 -28.23 -5.10 29.15
CA MET A 281 -28.56 -5.23 30.58
C MET A 281 -29.96 -4.68 30.89
N LEU A 282 -30.35 -3.55 30.32
CA LEU A 282 -31.70 -2.99 30.46
C LEU A 282 -32.74 -3.91 29.82
N MET A 283 -32.49 -4.44 28.63
CA MET A 283 -33.38 -5.41 27.98
C MET A 283 -33.56 -6.67 28.84
N PHE A 284 -32.49 -7.23 29.41
CA PHE A 284 -32.60 -8.38 30.32
C PHE A 284 -33.35 -8.09 31.62
N ALA A 285 -33.32 -6.85 32.11
CA ALA A 285 -34.09 -6.43 33.28
C ALA A 285 -35.60 -6.30 32.98
N PHE A 286 -35.98 -5.90 31.77
CA PHE A 286 -37.39 -5.79 31.36
C PHE A 286 -38.04 -7.13 30.98
N PHE A 287 -37.25 -8.13 30.56
CA PHE A 287 -37.77 -9.48 30.24
C PHE A 287 -37.87 -10.43 31.44
N ASN A 288 -37.41 -10.02 32.63
CA ASN A 288 -37.49 -10.79 33.88
C ASN A 288 -38.49 -10.22 34.91
N LEU A 289 -39.43 -9.37 34.48
CA LEU A 289 -40.50 -8.79 35.29
C LEU A 289 -41.89 -9.24 34.81
#